data_AF-A0A4Z0MAG0-F1
#
_entry.id   AF-A0A4Z0MAG0-F1
#
_cell.length_a   1.000
_cell.length_b   1.000
_cell.length_c   1.000
_cell.angle_alpha   90.00
_cell.angle_beta   90.00
_cell.angle_gamma   90.00
#
_symmetry.space_group_name_H-M   'P 1'
#
loop_
_entity.id
_entity.type
_entity.pdbx_description
1 polymer ?
#
loop_
_entity_poly.entity_id
_entity_poly.type
_entity_poly.pdbx_seq_one_letter_code
_entity_poly.pdbx_strand_id
1 'polypeptide(L)' 'RVAGRRALGVNTLLDDELHSPIITAFYSPEDPQYRFSEFYRRLKEQGFVIYPGKVSQSDCFRIGNFGEVYAADITALL' A
#
# COMPACT_ATOMS: atom_id res chain seq x y z
N ARG A 1 -4.30 -10.01 -5.64
CA ARG A 1 -4.49 -8.83 -4.75
C ARG A 1 -3.31 -8.63 -3.78
N VAL A 2 -2.78 -9.70 -3.15
CA VAL A 2 -1.56 -9.63 -2.31
C VAL A 2 -0.28 -10.14 -3.02
N ALA A 3 -0.40 -11.18 -3.87
CA ALA A 3 0.75 -11.82 -4.53
C ALA A 3 1.67 -10.87 -5.31
N GLY A 4 1.11 -9.92 -6.08
CA GLY A 4 1.91 -8.94 -6.83
C GLY A 4 2.68 -7.95 -5.95
N ARG A 5 2.21 -7.67 -4.72
CA ARG A 5 2.85 -6.73 -3.78
C ARG A 5 3.98 -7.38 -3.00
N ARG A 6 3.82 -8.66 -2.64
CA ARG A 6 4.89 -9.47 -2.04
C ARG A 6 6.09 -9.62 -2.98
N ALA A 7 5.85 -9.67 -4.30
CA ALA A 7 6.91 -9.72 -5.31
C ALA A 7 7.78 -8.45 -5.35
N LEU A 8 7.26 -7.31 -4.89
CA LEU A 8 7.97 -6.04 -4.77
C LEU A 8 8.65 -5.86 -3.39
N GLY A 9 8.64 -6.88 -2.53
CA GLY A 9 9.20 -6.83 -1.18
C GLY A 9 8.32 -6.09 -0.16
N VAL A 10 7.07 -5.77 -0.49
CA VAL A 10 6.16 -5.06 0.43
C VAL A 10 5.31 -6.08 1.20
N ASN A 11 5.51 -6.13 2.53
CA ASN A 11 4.79 -7.04 3.42
C ASN A 11 3.48 -6.41 3.93
N THR A 12 2.42 -7.20 3.99
CA THR A 12 1.13 -6.80 4.58
C THR A 12 1.21 -6.85 6.09
N LEU A 13 0.54 -5.92 6.78
CA LEU A 13 0.51 -5.87 8.25
C LEU A 13 -0.25 -7.04 8.88
N LEU A 14 -1.29 -7.50 8.20
CA LEU A 14 -2.13 -8.60 8.64
C LEU A 14 -1.90 -9.83 7.76
N ASP A 15 -2.20 -11.01 8.31
CA ASP A 15 -2.31 -12.24 7.53
C ASP A 15 -3.49 -12.16 6.56
N ASP A 16 -3.41 -12.89 5.44
CA ASP A 16 -4.39 -12.84 4.36
C ASP A 16 -5.81 -13.17 4.83
N GLU A 17 -5.95 -14.02 5.86
CA GLU A 17 -7.22 -14.41 6.47
C GLU A 17 -7.92 -13.25 7.21
N LEU A 18 -7.17 -12.24 7.63
CA LEU A 18 -7.66 -11.08 8.38
C LEU A 18 -7.90 -9.87 7.47
N HIS A 19 -7.68 -10.00 6.15
CA HIS A 19 -7.82 -8.88 5.22
C HIS A 19 -9.29 -8.58 4.93
N SER A 20 -9.65 -7.31 5.06
CA SER A 20 -10.86 -6.78 4.44
C SER A 20 -10.67 -6.69 2.92
N PRO A 21 -11.72 -6.94 2.11
CA PRO A 21 -11.63 -6.79 0.66
C PRO A 21 -11.54 -5.31 0.21
N ILE A 22 -11.57 -4.34 1.12
CA ILE A 22 -11.71 -2.89 0.80
C ILE A 22 -10.37 -2.14 0.89
N ILE A 23 -9.56 -2.42 1.90
CA ILE A 23 -8.32 -1.68 2.18
C ILE A 23 -7.29 -2.61 2.81
N THR A 24 -6.04 -2.50 2.36
CA THR A 24 -4.93 -3.30 2.88
C THR A 24 -3.87 -2.39 3.46
N ALA A 25 -3.37 -2.74 4.65
CA ALA A 25 -2.25 -2.08 5.30
C ALA A 25 -0.94 -2.82 4.98
N PHE A 26 0.10 -2.05 4.67
CA PHE A 26 1.44 -2.52 4.33
C PHE A 26 2.44 -1.90 5.29
N TYR A 27 3.46 -2.65 5.68
CA TYR A 27 4.58 -2.08 6.42
C TYR A 27 5.27 -1.03 5.56
N SER A 28 5.59 0.11 6.20
CA SER A 28 6.51 1.08 5.62
C SER A 28 7.88 0.44 5.45
N PRO A 29 8.62 0.70 4.35
CA PRO A 29 10.00 0.26 4.22
C PRO A 29 10.86 0.70 5.41
N GLU A 30 11.73 -0.20 5.88
CA GLU A 30 12.68 0.07 6.97
C GLU A 30 13.89 0.90 6.52
N ASP A 31 13.98 1.22 5.22
CA ASP A 31 15.05 2.02 4.66
C ASP A 31 15.10 3.42 5.34
N PRO A 32 16.24 3.86 5.89
CA PRO A 32 16.34 5.14 6.60
C PRO A 32 16.09 6.37 5.72
N GLN A 33 16.12 6.22 4.39
CA GLN A 33 15.77 7.25 3.42
C GLN A 33 14.26 7.28 3.12
N TYR A 34 13.50 6.25 3.51
CA TYR A 34 12.07 6.20 3.26
C TYR A 34 11.34 7.32 3.99
N ARG A 35 10.55 8.09 3.24
CA ARG A 35 9.64 9.11 3.76
C ARG A 35 8.30 8.92 3.07
N PHE A 36 7.25 8.65 3.84
CA PHE A 36 5.90 8.49 3.29
C PHE A 36 5.46 9.68 2.43
N SER A 37 5.83 10.91 2.81
CA SER A 37 5.52 12.12 2.04
C SER A 37 6.11 12.12 0.63
N GLU A 38 7.38 11.73 0.49
CA GLU A 38 8.05 11.65 -0.82
C GLU A 38 7.52 10.48 -1.65
N PHE A 39 7.29 9.34 -1.01
CA PHE A 39 6.67 8.17 -1.64
C PHE A 39 5.27 8.51 -2.19
N TYR A 40 4.43 9.13 -1.36
CA TYR A 40 3.10 9.60 -1.75
C TYR A 40 3.17 10.60 -2.91
N ARG A 41 4.09 11.58 -2.85
CA ARG A 41 4.22 12.60 -3.90
C ARG A 41 4.50 11.96 -5.26
N ARG A 42 5.44 11.01 -5.31
CA ARG A 42 5.80 10.31 -6.57
C ARG A 42 4.65 9.47 -7.13
N LEU A 43 3.90 8.78 -6.26
CA LEU A 43 2.72 8.03 -6.70
C LEU A 43 1.61 8.97 -7.20
N LYS A 44 1.41 10.11 -6.55
CA LYS A 44 0.42 11.11 -6.96
C LYS A 44 0.75 11.70 -8.33
N GLU A 45 2.02 11.92 -8.63
CA GLU A 45 2.49 12.36 -9.96
C GLU A 45 2.18 11.34 -11.06
N GLN A 46 2.04 10.06 -10.69
CA GLN A 46 1.64 8.97 -11.58
C GLN A 46 0.11 8.70 -11.56
N GLY A 47 -0.67 9.51 -10.85
CA GLY A 47 -2.13 9.39 -10.77
C GLY A 47 -2.65 8.51 -9.63
N PHE A 48 -1.78 8.03 -8.73
CA PHE A 48 -2.17 7.14 -7.62
C PHE A 48 -2.17 7.86 -6.27
N VAL A 49 -3.29 7.76 -5.54
CA VAL A 49 -3.44 8.33 -4.20
C VAL A 49 -3.47 7.21 -3.17
N ILE A 50 -2.53 7.23 -2.22
CA ILE A 50 -2.46 6.29 -1.09
C ILE A 50 -2.68 7.00 0.24
N TYR A 51 -2.95 6.23 1.30
CA TYR A 51 -3.27 6.77 2.62
C TYR A 51 -2.17 6.48 3.64
N PRO A 52 -1.85 7.44 4.52
CA PRO A 52 -1.00 7.13 5.67
C PRO A 52 -1.70 6.12 6.57
N GLY A 53 -0.91 5.23 7.16
CA GLY A 53 -1.32 4.35 8.24
C GLY A 53 -0.50 4.66 9.48
N LYS A 54 -1.13 4.66 10.64
CA LYS A 54 -0.40 4.55 11.90
C LYS A 54 -1.19 3.61 12.76
N VAL A 55 -0.72 2.37 12.84
CA VAL A 55 -1.16 1.47 13.91
C VAL A 55 -0.23 1.74 15.08
N SER A 56 -0.74 1.74 16.30
CA SER A 56 -0.03 2.18 17.51
C SER A 56 1.35 1.52 17.71
N GLN A 57 1.62 0.39 17.05
CA GLN A 57 2.84 -0.40 17.17
C GLN A 57 3.61 -0.56 15.84
N SER A 58 3.16 -0.02 14.71
CA SER A 58 3.85 -0.20 13.42
C SER A 58 3.60 0.96 12.46
N ASP A 59 4.68 1.44 11.84
CA ASP A 59 4.61 2.40 10.74
C ASP A 59 4.13 1.67 9.48
N CYS A 60 3.02 2.15 8.92
CA CYS A 60 2.38 1.51 7.79
C CYS A 60 1.78 2.53 6.83
N PHE A 61 1.46 2.08 5.63
CA PHE A 61 0.61 2.82 4.70
C PHE A 61 -0.51 1.92 4.21
N ARG A 62 -1.55 2.53 3.64
CA ARG A 62 -2.75 1.81 3.21
C ARG A 62 -3.07 2.10 1.76
N ILE A 63 -3.50 1.06 1.06
CA ILE A 63 -4.01 1.13 -0.30
C ILE A 63 -5.44 0.59 -0.28
N GLY A 64 -6.39 1.46 -0.62
CA GLY A 64 -7.78 1.08 -0.86
C GLY A 64 -7.95 0.57 -2.29
N ASN A 65 -8.94 -0.29 -2.51
CA ASN A 65 -9.29 -0.82 -3.83
C ASN A 65 -10.81 -0.77 -4.10
N PHE A 66 -11.48 0.19 -3.46
CA PHE A 66 -12.92 0.44 -3.60
C PHE A 66 -13.18 1.61 -4.56
N GLY A 67 -14.42 1.71 -5.06
CA GLY A 67 -14.80 2.69 -6.07
C GLY A 67 -14.43 2.23 -7.48
N GLU A 68 -14.08 3.16 -8.35
CA GLU A 68 -13.68 2.92 -9.74
C GLU A 68 -12.23 2.41 -9.83
N VAL A 69 -11.96 1.27 -9.18
CA VAL A 69 -10.64 0.62 -9.16
C VAL A 69 -10.79 -0.82 -9.64
N TYR A 70 -10.11 -1.14 -10.74
CA TYR A 70 -10.16 -2.43 -11.41
C TYR A 70 -8.80 -3.14 -11.36
N ALA A 71 -8.77 -4.38 -11.85
CA ALA A 71 -7.55 -5.19 -11.86
C ALA A 71 -6.39 -4.51 -12.60
N ALA A 72 -6.67 -3.80 -13.71
CA ALA A 72 -5.68 -3.07 -14.48
C ALA A 72 -5.03 -1.93 -13.68
N ASP A 73 -5.80 -1.21 -12.85
CA ASP A 73 -5.28 -0.14 -11.99
C ASP A 73 -4.38 -0.69 -10.90
N ILE A 74 -4.73 -1.86 -10.34
CA ILE A 74 -3.88 -2.55 -9.38
C ILE A 74 -2.57 -3.00 -10.04
N THR A 75 -2.61 -3.47 -11.29
CA THR A 75 -1.38 -3.81 -12.02
C THR A 75 -0.53 -2.58 -12.33
N ALA A 76 -1.14 -1.45 -12.72
CA ALA A 76 -0.41 -0.21 -13.00
C ALA A 76 0.22 0.44 -11.75
N LEU A 77 -0.33 0.15 -10.57
CA LEU A 77 0.20 0.59 -9.27
C LEU A 77 1.42 -0.24 -8.79
N LEU A 78 1.62 -1.44 -9.32
CA LEU A 78 2.71 -2.37 -8.94
C LEU A 78 3.92 -2.18 -9.85
#